data_AF-A0A6G1FUA2-F1
#
_entry.id   AF-A0A6G1FUA2-F1
#
_cell.length_a   1.000
_cell.length_b   1.000
_cell.length_c   1.000
_cell.angle_alpha   90.00
_cell.angle_beta   90.00
_cell.angle_gamma   90.00
#
_symmetry.space_group_name_H-M   'P 1'
#
loop_
_entity.id
_entity.type
_entity.pdbx_description
1 polymer ?
#
loop_
_entity_poly.entity_id
_entity_poly.type
_entity_poly.pdbx_seq_one_letter_code
_entity_poly.pdbx_strand_id
1 'polypeptide(L)'
;MAIIDENPRTLRDYVDNASYGTLMDFQHDAIPALERGRFNCILRFPGSFNPPHLGHLELLNRCFEVGKACFNVVGAFIELRPDHEVARKLAHYRQTGVIAEADRVLLWRAHPEFPPWAFVVGSNSSPVWYRDLANGLSADGFAYRWLSIRGPDCLEYGEARGLKLYHDTLVSNVARESNFVLPVGLRKIAGYGEWEALTWKDTSLGDLPRMVRELQDSIGDISHLRRAVKVCHPIKQGRGVIYYVRPAYKLGTISSTMVREVMIKHAGDELIRELRKITLSPKMLLSFHHLFSSLPSKRVAVLRNGNNLATEDEDINMEDGTPDLARLQRLVEEAHLRNEQNLAKQGKASKTSVCLGWRKERSTSQSKTLGKTRTNGISKSKQHRAKIPEPKSDSELLSGL
;
A
#
# COMPACT_ATOMS: atom_id res chain seq x y z
N MET A 1 -18.69 -18.83 22.51
CA MET A 1 -19.88 -18.10 22.02
C MET A 1 -19.39 -16.96 21.15
N ALA A 2 -19.80 -16.88 19.89
CA ALA A 2 -19.54 -15.71 19.07
C ALA A 2 -20.42 -14.57 19.59
N ILE A 3 -19.80 -13.47 20.02
CA ILE A 3 -20.52 -12.25 20.35
C ILE A 3 -20.97 -11.67 19.00
N ILE A 4 -22.27 -11.74 18.71
CA ILE A 4 -22.82 -11.06 17.53
C ILE A 4 -22.82 -9.58 17.87
N ASP A 5 -21.98 -8.82 17.17
CA ASP A 5 -21.94 -7.36 17.30
C ASP A 5 -23.13 -6.77 16.56
N GLU A 6 -24.02 -6.07 17.27
CA GLU A 6 -25.22 -5.44 16.69
C GLU A 6 -24.86 -4.30 15.73
N ASN A 7 -23.60 -3.83 15.77
CA ASN A 7 -23.10 -2.81 14.85
C ASN A 7 -21.69 -3.18 14.34
N PRO A 8 -21.58 -4.03 13.30
CA PRO A 8 -20.30 -4.53 12.82
C PRO A 8 -19.41 -3.39 12.35
N ARG A 9 -18.29 -3.20 13.06
CA ARG A 9 -17.26 -2.23 12.69
C ARG A 9 -16.44 -2.77 11.53
N THR A 10 -16.05 -1.90 10.62
CA THR A 10 -15.19 -2.21 9.47
C THR A 10 -13.90 -1.41 9.54
N LEU A 11 -12.91 -1.77 8.71
CA LEU A 11 -11.67 -0.99 8.63
C LEU A 11 -11.94 0.47 8.24
N ARG A 12 -12.97 0.74 7.41
CA ARG A 12 -13.35 2.08 6.97
C ARG A 12 -13.62 3.03 8.14
N ASP A 13 -14.32 2.55 9.17
CA ASP A 13 -14.69 3.36 10.35
C ASP A 13 -13.47 4.00 11.03
N TYR A 14 -12.29 3.37 10.90
CA TYR A 14 -11.07 3.89 11.49
C TYR A 14 -10.24 4.70 10.50
N VAL A 15 -10.36 4.40 9.21
CA VAL A 15 -9.67 5.17 8.17
C VAL A 15 -10.24 6.57 8.07
N ASP A 16 -11.57 6.72 8.09
CA ASP A 16 -12.24 8.03 7.99
C ASP A 16 -12.00 8.90 9.23
N ASN A 17 -11.85 8.28 10.40
CA ASN A 17 -11.53 8.96 11.66
C ASN A 17 -10.04 9.33 11.79
N ALA A 18 -9.15 8.64 11.08
CA ALA A 18 -7.72 8.90 11.12
C ALA A 18 -7.34 10.03 10.15
N SER A 19 -7.46 11.30 10.60
CA SER A 19 -6.86 12.57 10.09
C SER A 19 -6.50 12.75 8.60
N TYR A 20 -7.03 11.97 7.68
CA TYR A 20 -6.73 12.03 6.25
C TYR A 20 -7.97 12.50 5.51
N GLY A 21 -7.79 13.49 4.64
CA GLY A 21 -8.86 14.19 3.95
C GLY A 21 -9.89 13.25 3.32
N THR A 22 -11.15 13.70 3.37
CA THR A 22 -12.39 13.02 2.99
C THR A 22 -12.17 11.93 1.94
N LEU A 23 -12.19 10.67 2.37
CA LEU A 23 -12.38 9.55 1.47
C LEU A 23 -13.81 9.68 0.93
N MET A 24 -13.94 9.88 -0.37
CA MET A 24 -15.23 9.97 -1.04
C MET A 24 -16.04 8.69 -0.80
N ASP A 25 -17.38 8.81 -0.79
CA ASP A 25 -18.32 7.71 -0.52
C ASP A 25 -18.05 6.49 -1.42
N PHE A 26 -17.84 5.32 -0.81
CA PHE A 26 -17.95 4.03 -1.50
C PHE A 26 -19.07 3.24 -0.84
N GLN A 27 -19.71 2.33 -1.60
CA GLN A 27 -20.77 1.47 -1.09
C GLN A 27 -20.32 0.64 0.13
N HIS A 28 -21.17 0.63 1.17
CA HIS A 28 -20.87 0.10 2.50
C HIS A 28 -20.87 -1.44 2.58
N ASP A 29 -21.56 -2.14 1.69
CA ASP A 29 -21.95 -3.54 1.93
C ASP A 29 -20.89 -4.60 1.61
N ALA A 30 -19.72 -4.19 1.11
CA ALA A 30 -18.69 -5.12 0.60
C ALA A 30 -17.36 -5.08 1.38
N ILE A 31 -17.27 -4.30 2.46
CA ILE A 31 -16.08 -4.26 3.33
C ILE A 31 -16.23 -5.31 4.43
N PRO A 32 -15.25 -6.23 4.62
CA PRO A 32 -15.30 -7.19 5.72
C PRO A 32 -15.41 -6.52 7.09
N ALA A 33 -16.26 -7.08 7.95
CA ALA A 33 -16.34 -6.71 9.35
C ALA A 33 -15.05 -7.11 10.09
N LEU A 34 -14.68 -6.33 11.10
CA LEU A 34 -13.62 -6.65 12.04
C LEU A 34 -14.12 -7.69 13.04
N GLU A 35 -13.25 -8.63 13.39
CA GLU A 35 -13.56 -9.72 14.32
C GLU A 35 -12.79 -9.56 15.63
N ARG A 36 -13.48 -9.70 16.76
CA ARG A 36 -12.85 -9.75 18.09
C ARG A 36 -12.33 -11.15 18.39
N GLY A 37 -11.32 -11.25 19.24
CA GLY A 37 -10.75 -12.54 19.66
C GLY A 37 -9.85 -13.23 18.63
N ARG A 38 -9.52 -12.54 17.52
CA ARG A 38 -8.51 -12.97 16.54
C ARG A 38 -7.83 -11.73 15.94
N PHE A 39 -6.70 -11.95 15.27
CA PHE A 39 -6.07 -10.88 14.49
C PHE A 39 -6.89 -10.54 13.24
N ASN A 40 -7.09 -9.25 13.02
CA ASN A 40 -7.58 -8.68 11.76
C ASN A 40 -6.36 -8.33 10.90
N CYS A 41 -6.14 -9.05 9.81
CA CYS A 41 -5.00 -8.79 8.92
C CYS A 41 -5.32 -7.63 7.98
N ILE A 42 -4.40 -6.67 7.92
CA ILE A 42 -4.51 -5.55 6.99
C ILE A 42 -3.34 -5.63 6.01
N LEU A 43 -3.66 -5.65 4.71
CA LEU A 43 -2.64 -5.70 3.67
C LEU A 43 -2.01 -4.33 3.46
N ARG A 44 -0.69 -4.30 3.27
CA ARG A 44 0.06 -3.13 2.84
C ARG A 44 0.61 -3.42 1.46
N PHE A 45 0.22 -2.65 0.44
CA PHE A 45 0.66 -2.84 -0.93
C PHE A 45 1.47 -1.64 -1.45
N PRO A 46 2.73 -1.50 -1.03
CA PRO A 46 3.58 -0.38 -1.41
C PRO A 46 4.13 -0.51 -2.83
N GLY A 47 4.07 0.58 -3.60
CA GLY A 47 4.54 0.59 -4.99
C GLY A 47 4.68 1.98 -5.60
N SER A 48 5.43 2.05 -6.70
CA SER A 48 5.49 3.27 -7.52
C SER A 48 4.20 3.45 -8.32
N PHE A 49 3.57 2.36 -8.77
CA PHE A 49 2.33 2.38 -9.57
C PHE A 49 2.34 3.45 -10.66
N ASN A 50 3.38 3.47 -11.50
CA ASN A 50 3.64 4.54 -12.46
C ASN A 50 3.62 4.05 -13.92
N PRO A 51 2.46 3.71 -14.51
CA PRO A 51 1.11 3.75 -13.94
C PRO A 51 0.71 2.43 -13.24
N PRO A 52 -0.41 2.39 -12.47
CA PRO A 52 -1.04 1.14 -12.06
C PRO A 52 -1.59 0.38 -13.28
N HIS A 53 -1.75 -0.94 -13.15
CA HIS A 53 -2.08 -1.83 -14.26
C HIS A 53 -2.80 -3.09 -13.77
N LEU A 54 -3.39 -3.87 -14.69
CA LEU A 54 -4.21 -5.03 -14.34
C LEU A 54 -3.46 -6.07 -13.51
N GLY A 55 -2.16 -6.27 -13.78
CA GLY A 55 -1.33 -7.12 -12.94
C GLY A 55 -1.22 -6.70 -11.46
N HIS A 56 -1.29 -5.40 -11.14
CA HIS A 56 -1.30 -4.95 -9.75
C HIS A 56 -2.65 -5.26 -9.08
N LEU A 57 -3.76 -4.99 -9.77
CA LEU A 57 -5.10 -5.28 -9.26
C LEU A 57 -5.30 -6.77 -9.04
N GLU A 58 -4.85 -7.60 -9.98
CA GLU A 58 -4.96 -9.05 -9.87
C GLU A 58 -4.11 -9.60 -8.72
N LEU A 59 -2.90 -9.09 -8.52
CA LEU A 59 -2.08 -9.43 -7.36
C LEU A 59 -2.78 -9.07 -6.05
N LEU A 60 -3.36 -7.87 -5.97
CA LEU A 60 -4.09 -7.39 -4.79
C LEU A 60 -5.32 -8.28 -4.51
N ASN A 61 -6.15 -8.53 -5.52
CA ASN A 61 -7.35 -9.35 -5.42
C ASN A 61 -7.00 -10.78 -4.99
N ARG A 62 -5.99 -11.38 -5.61
CA ARG A 62 -5.59 -12.75 -5.29
C ARG A 62 -5.05 -12.89 -3.86
N CYS A 63 -4.23 -11.93 -3.42
CA CYS A 63 -3.73 -11.90 -2.05
C CYS A 63 -4.86 -11.66 -1.04
N PHE A 64 -5.84 -10.82 -1.37
CA PHE A 64 -7.00 -10.58 -0.52
C PHE A 64 -7.92 -11.80 -0.41
N GLU A 65 -8.30 -12.43 -1.53
CA GLU A 65 -9.17 -13.60 -1.56
C GLU A 65 -8.61 -14.74 -0.68
N VAL A 66 -7.35 -15.11 -0.94
CA VAL A 66 -6.68 -16.17 -0.19
C VAL A 66 -6.41 -15.72 1.24
N GLY A 67 -6.05 -14.46 1.44
CA GLY A 67 -5.75 -13.91 2.75
C GLY A 67 -6.99 -13.75 3.63
N LYS A 68 -8.17 -13.51 3.07
CA LYS A 68 -9.44 -13.47 3.80
C LYS A 68 -9.70 -14.83 4.44
N ALA A 69 -9.55 -15.90 3.67
CA ALA A 69 -9.74 -17.26 4.16
C ALA A 69 -8.63 -17.71 5.15
N CYS A 70 -7.37 -17.38 4.88
CA CYS A 70 -6.24 -17.91 5.64
C CYS A 70 -5.83 -17.03 6.83
N PHE A 71 -5.92 -15.72 6.69
CA PHE A 71 -5.31 -14.76 7.62
C PHE A 71 -6.31 -13.79 8.24
N ASN A 72 -7.61 -13.90 7.96
CA ASN A 72 -8.58 -12.86 8.33
C ASN A 72 -8.25 -11.50 7.70
N VAL A 73 -7.92 -11.47 6.41
CA VAL A 73 -7.71 -10.18 5.75
C VAL A 73 -9.02 -9.40 5.69
N VAL A 74 -9.02 -8.20 6.27
CA VAL A 74 -10.19 -7.31 6.37
C VAL A 74 -10.12 -6.10 5.43
N GLY A 75 -8.96 -5.83 4.84
CA GLY A 75 -8.78 -4.72 3.90
C GLY A 75 -7.34 -4.53 3.46
N ALA A 76 -7.09 -3.53 2.62
CA ALA A 76 -5.77 -3.24 2.08
C ALA A 76 -5.49 -1.74 1.94
N PHE A 77 -4.27 -1.32 2.23
CA PHE A 77 -3.74 0.01 1.89
C PHE A 77 -2.79 -0.10 0.70
N ILE A 78 -3.14 0.54 -0.41
CA ILE A 78 -2.27 0.70 -1.58
C ILE A 78 -1.43 1.95 -1.34
N GLU A 79 -0.16 1.76 -1.00
CA GLU A 79 0.74 2.81 -0.54
C GLU A 79 1.56 3.34 -1.70
N LEU A 80 1.22 4.55 -2.17
CA LEU A 80 1.93 5.19 -3.25
C LEU A 80 3.27 5.75 -2.77
N ARG A 81 4.35 5.42 -3.47
CA ARG A 81 5.64 6.11 -3.26
C ARG A 81 5.54 7.57 -3.71
N PRO A 82 6.24 8.50 -3.05
CA PRO A 82 6.26 9.90 -3.45
C PRO A 82 6.93 10.10 -4.81
N ASP A 83 6.61 11.20 -5.49
CA ASP A 83 7.06 11.47 -6.86
C ASP A 83 8.59 11.51 -7.00
N HIS A 84 9.31 12.05 -6.00
CA HIS A 84 10.77 12.07 -6.01
C HIS A 84 11.39 10.65 -5.93
N GLU A 85 10.76 9.71 -5.23
CA GLU A 85 11.20 8.32 -5.21
C GLU A 85 10.95 7.64 -6.55
N VAL A 86 9.81 7.92 -7.17
CA VAL A 86 9.50 7.42 -8.52
C VAL A 86 10.50 7.98 -9.52
N ALA A 87 10.78 9.29 -9.49
CA ALA A 87 11.77 9.95 -10.34
C ALA A 87 13.16 9.32 -10.18
N ARG A 88 13.62 9.13 -8.93
CA ARG A 88 14.91 8.47 -8.63
C ARG A 88 14.96 7.05 -9.20
N LYS A 89 13.89 6.27 -9.02
CA LYS A 89 13.79 4.91 -9.58
C LYS A 89 13.86 4.93 -11.10
N LEU A 90 13.10 5.80 -11.76
CA LEU A 90 13.11 5.89 -13.23
C LEU A 90 14.47 6.35 -13.75
N ALA A 91 15.12 7.32 -13.09
CA ALA A 91 16.46 7.78 -13.44
C ALA A 91 17.50 6.65 -13.37
N HIS A 92 17.43 5.81 -12.33
CA HIS A 92 18.28 4.62 -12.20
C HIS A 92 18.14 3.67 -13.41
N TYR A 93 16.91 3.51 -13.93
CA TYR A 93 16.64 2.72 -15.14
C TYR A 93 16.72 3.51 -16.45
N ARG A 94 17.20 4.77 -16.42
CA ARG A 94 17.28 5.68 -17.56
C ARG A 94 15.93 5.88 -18.28
N GLN A 95 14.85 5.93 -17.51
CA GLN A 95 13.47 6.13 -17.97
C GLN A 95 12.92 7.49 -17.50
N THR A 96 11.85 7.95 -18.14
CA THR A 96 11.14 9.19 -17.79
C THR A 96 9.63 8.93 -17.64
N GLY A 97 8.87 10.00 -17.39
CA GLY A 97 7.41 9.95 -17.31
C GLY A 97 6.92 9.62 -15.90
N VAL A 98 7.23 10.51 -14.95
CA VAL A 98 6.65 10.47 -13.60
C VAL A 98 5.22 10.99 -13.69
N ILE A 99 4.25 10.12 -13.40
CA ILE A 99 2.86 10.50 -13.16
C ILE A 99 2.78 10.93 -11.68
N ALA A 100 2.23 12.12 -11.46
CA ALA A 100 2.11 12.68 -10.13
C ALA A 100 1.32 11.75 -9.20
N GLU A 101 1.61 11.79 -7.90
CA GLU A 101 0.98 10.91 -6.92
C GLU A 101 -0.55 11.04 -6.93
N ALA A 102 -1.06 12.27 -6.95
CA ALA A 102 -2.49 12.54 -7.01
C ALA A 102 -3.14 11.88 -8.24
N ASP A 103 -2.48 11.93 -9.40
CA ASP A 103 -2.96 11.29 -10.62
C ASP A 103 -2.89 9.77 -10.55
N ARG A 104 -1.87 9.21 -9.88
CA ARG A 104 -1.80 7.76 -9.62
C ARG A 104 -2.92 7.27 -8.70
N VAL A 105 -3.36 8.08 -7.73
CA VAL A 105 -4.57 7.81 -6.93
C VAL A 105 -5.80 7.73 -7.82
N LEU A 106 -5.98 8.71 -8.71
CA LEU A 106 -7.12 8.76 -9.63
C LEU A 106 -7.13 7.56 -10.59
N LEU A 107 -5.96 7.16 -11.11
CA LEU A 107 -5.86 6.01 -12.02
C LEU A 107 -6.30 4.70 -11.37
N TRP A 108 -6.05 4.50 -10.07
CA TRP A 108 -6.59 3.37 -9.31
C TRP A 108 -8.11 3.46 -9.13
N ARG A 109 -8.59 4.61 -8.64
CA ARG A 109 -10.00 4.82 -8.30
C ARG A 109 -10.93 4.86 -9.52
N ALA A 110 -10.42 5.21 -10.68
CA ALA A 110 -11.20 5.26 -11.92
C ALA A 110 -11.48 3.87 -12.52
N HIS A 111 -10.89 2.80 -11.97
CA HIS A 111 -11.17 1.45 -12.42
C HIS A 111 -12.56 0.99 -11.93
N PRO A 112 -13.47 0.52 -12.81
CA PRO A 112 -14.82 0.13 -12.40
C PRO A 112 -14.87 -1.01 -11.37
N GLU A 113 -13.88 -1.91 -11.41
CA GLU A 113 -13.79 -3.05 -10.49
C GLU A 113 -12.82 -2.77 -9.33
N PHE A 114 -12.55 -1.49 -9.03
CA PHE A 114 -11.72 -1.14 -7.87
C PHE A 114 -12.40 -1.63 -6.57
N PRO A 115 -11.73 -2.47 -5.77
CA PRO A 115 -12.40 -3.14 -4.67
C PRO A 115 -12.75 -2.16 -3.52
N PRO A 116 -13.95 -2.26 -2.94
CA PRO A 116 -14.41 -1.35 -1.88
C PRO A 116 -13.66 -1.54 -0.54
N TRP A 117 -13.01 -2.69 -0.35
CA TRP A 117 -12.17 -2.99 0.81
C TRP A 117 -10.72 -2.50 0.68
N ALA A 118 -10.34 -1.91 -0.45
CA ALA A 118 -9.02 -1.35 -0.67
C ALA A 118 -9.03 0.18 -0.61
N PHE A 119 -7.99 0.75 -0.02
CA PHE A 119 -7.82 2.17 0.18
C PHE A 119 -6.51 2.61 -0.46
N VAL A 120 -6.58 3.57 -1.39
CA VAL A 120 -5.37 4.17 -1.98
C VAL A 120 -4.91 5.31 -1.09
N VAL A 121 -3.71 5.18 -0.53
CA VAL A 121 -3.10 6.17 0.36
C VAL A 121 -1.87 6.78 -0.30
N GLY A 122 -1.81 8.11 -0.26
CA GLY A 122 -0.66 8.88 -0.75
C GLY A 122 0.54 8.78 0.20
N SER A 123 1.69 9.27 -0.23
CA SER A 123 2.93 9.26 0.57
C SER A 123 2.87 10.12 1.83
N ASN A 124 1.87 10.99 1.94
CA ASN A 124 1.60 11.78 3.16
C ASN A 124 1.00 10.93 4.30
N SER A 125 0.75 9.63 4.10
CA SER A 125 0.40 8.71 5.19
C SER A 125 1.59 8.61 6.16
N SER A 126 1.59 9.48 7.17
CA SER A 126 2.66 9.58 8.15
C SER A 126 2.63 8.38 9.12
N PRO A 127 3.75 8.08 9.79
CA PRO A 127 3.76 7.13 10.91
C PRO A 127 2.70 7.45 11.99
N VAL A 128 2.34 8.74 12.13
CA VAL A 128 1.25 9.20 12.99
C VAL A 128 -0.08 8.63 12.55
N TRP A 129 -0.39 8.65 11.25
CA TRP A 129 -1.65 8.10 10.74
C TRP A 129 -1.81 6.60 11.02
N TYR A 130 -0.77 5.79 10.76
CA TYR A 130 -0.79 4.36 11.09
C TYR A 130 -0.94 4.10 12.59
N ARG A 131 -0.30 4.94 13.42
CA ARG A 131 -0.42 4.87 14.87
C ARG A 131 -1.84 5.22 15.33
N ASP A 132 -2.45 6.25 14.76
CA ASP A 132 -3.79 6.67 15.16
C ASP A 132 -4.84 5.63 14.74
N LEU A 133 -4.70 5.05 13.54
CA LEU A 133 -5.48 3.89 13.10
C LEU A 133 -5.32 2.69 14.06
N ALA A 134 -4.08 2.35 14.42
CA ALA A 134 -3.76 1.29 15.36
C ALA A 134 -4.37 1.51 16.75
N ASN A 135 -4.28 2.75 17.25
CA ASN A 135 -4.84 3.15 18.54
C ASN A 135 -6.36 3.05 18.51
N GLY A 136 -7.01 3.49 17.44
CA GLY A 136 -8.45 3.37 17.27
C GLY A 136 -8.91 1.91 17.29
N LEU A 137 -8.27 1.05 16.48
CA LEU A 137 -8.57 -0.39 16.45
C LEU A 137 -8.41 -1.03 17.83
N SER A 138 -7.32 -0.72 18.52
CA SER A 138 -6.99 -1.29 19.83
C SER A 138 -7.92 -0.78 20.94
N ALA A 139 -8.29 0.51 20.91
CA ALA A 139 -9.24 1.12 21.86
C ALA A 139 -10.62 0.48 21.74
N ASP A 140 -11.05 0.19 20.51
CA ASP A 140 -12.27 -0.55 20.25
C ASP A 140 -12.08 -2.06 20.43
N GLY A 141 -10.95 -2.57 20.96
CA GLY A 141 -10.73 -3.97 21.32
C GLY A 141 -10.49 -4.94 20.16
N PHE A 142 -10.04 -4.45 19.01
CA PHE A 142 -9.65 -5.25 17.86
C PHE A 142 -8.14 -5.49 17.82
N ALA A 143 -7.73 -6.76 17.83
CA ALA A 143 -6.35 -7.12 17.52
C ALA A 143 -6.14 -7.04 16.01
N TYR A 144 -4.99 -6.53 15.58
CA TYR A 144 -4.67 -6.39 14.16
C TYR A 144 -3.21 -6.75 13.88
N ARG A 145 -2.91 -7.09 12.63
CA ARG A 145 -1.53 -7.30 12.16
C ARG A 145 -1.35 -6.87 10.71
N TRP A 146 -0.14 -6.49 10.34
CA TRP A 146 0.20 -6.06 8.98
C TRP A 146 0.74 -7.22 8.14
N LEU A 147 0.30 -7.31 6.88
CA LEU A 147 0.87 -8.19 5.86
C LEU A 147 1.29 -7.38 4.64
N SER A 148 2.56 -7.43 4.24
CA SER A 148 3.04 -6.73 3.06
C SER A 148 2.73 -7.51 1.79
N ILE A 149 2.20 -6.89 0.74
CA ILE A 149 2.12 -7.50 -0.60
C ILE A 149 3.32 -7.04 -1.40
N ARG A 150 4.00 -7.98 -2.05
CA ARG A 150 5.10 -7.67 -2.98
C ARG A 150 4.97 -8.46 -4.28
N GLY A 151 5.44 -7.83 -5.36
CA GLY A 151 5.75 -8.55 -6.58
C GLY A 151 6.88 -9.56 -6.32
N PRO A 152 6.91 -10.68 -7.06
CA PRO A 152 7.84 -11.76 -6.77
C PRO A 152 9.28 -11.42 -7.25
N ASP A 153 9.44 -10.29 -7.93
CA ASP A 153 10.72 -9.68 -8.31
C ASP A 153 11.44 -9.04 -7.11
N CYS A 154 10.78 -8.85 -5.97
CA CYS A 154 11.48 -8.45 -4.76
C CYS A 154 12.25 -9.60 -4.10
N LEU A 155 11.98 -10.85 -4.49
CA LEU A 155 12.61 -12.05 -3.99
C LEU A 155 13.63 -12.55 -5.02
N GLU A 156 14.79 -11.89 -5.12
CA GLU A 156 15.85 -12.34 -6.03
C GLU A 156 16.63 -13.55 -5.44
N TYR A 157 17.08 -14.42 -6.34
CA TYR A 157 17.89 -15.59 -6.03
C TYR A 157 19.31 -15.17 -5.65
N GLY A 158 19.90 -15.83 -4.64
CA GLY A 158 21.32 -15.70 -4.30
C GLY A 158 21.68 -14.49 -3.42
N GLU A 159 20.90 -13.40 -3.49
CA GLU A 159 21.07 -12.27 -2.58
C GLU A 159 19.70 -11.84 -2.04
N ALA A 160 19.52 -11.92 -0.73
CA ALA A 160 18.46 -11.16 -0.07
C ALA A 160 18.82 -9.67 -0.08
N ARG A 161 19.03 -9.07 -1.27
CA ARG A 161 19.27 -7.64 -1.40
C ARG A 161 18.10 -6.90 -0.77
N GLY A 162 18.36 -6.24 0.35
CA GLY A 162 17.45 -5.24 0.91
C GLY A 162 16.11 -5.75 1.45
N LEU A 163 15.86 -7.07 1.48
CA LEU A 163 14.69 -7.64 2.16
C LEU A 163 14.92 -7.65 3.68
N LYS A 164 15.02 -6.46 4.26
CA LYS A 164 14.62 -6.26 5.64
C LYS A 164 13.10 -6.33 5.69
N LEU A 165 12.57 -7.54 5.47
CA LEU A 165 11.17 -7.83 5.69
C LEU A 165 10.96 -7.77 7.19
N TYR A 166 10.72 -6.57 7.72
CA TYR A 166 10.30 -6.36 9.11
C TYR A 166 8.86 -6.82 9.34
N HIS A 167 8.16 -7.21 8.26
CA HIS A 167 6.80 -7.70 8.28
C HIS A 167 6.69 -8.96 7.44
N ASP A 168 5.77 -9.82 7.86
CA ASP A 168 5.26 -10.92 7.06
C ASP A 168 4.83 -10.43 5.67
N THR A 169 5.12 -11.21 4.64
CA THR A 169 4.98 -10.79 3.25
C THR A 169 4.27 -11.84 2.40
N LEU A 170 3.22 -11.43 1.71
CA LEU A 170 2.55 -12.17 0.65
C LEU A 170 3.19 -11.85 -0.70
N VAL A 171 3.54 -12.90 -1.44
CA VAL A 171 4.04 -12.82 -2.82
C VAL A 171 3.24 -13.73 -3.72
N SER A 172 3.08 -13.35 -4.99
CA SER A 172 2.48 -14.19 -6.01
C SER A 172 3.08 -13.86 -7.37
N ASN A 173 3.16 -14.87 -8.25
CA ASN A 173 3.62 -14.70 -9.63
C ASN A 173 2.46 -14.50 -10.63
N VAL A 174 1.29 -14.06 -10.16
CA VAL A 174 0.09 -13.90 -11.00
C VAL A 174 0.29 -12.91 -12.16
N ALA A 175 1.04 -11.84 -11.93
CA ALA A 175 1.26 -10.74 -12.88
C ALA A 175 2.65 -10.73 -13.52
N ARG A 176 3.60 -11.50 -12.98
CA ARG A 176 4.99 -11.54 -13.42
C ARG A 176 5.62 -12.85 -12.97
N GLU A 177 6.40 -13.45 -13.86
CA GLU A 177 7.20 -14.62 -13.52
C GLU A 177 8.27 -14.29 -12.47
N SER A 178 8.71 -15.32 -11.76
CA SER A 178 9.82 -15.20 -10.82
C SER A 178 10.69 -16.43 -10.86
N ASN A 179 11.99 -16.22 -10.66
CA ASN A 179 13.02 -17.25 -10.72
C ASN A 179 12.95 -18.25 -9.56
N PHE A 180 12.23 -17.95 -8.48
CA PHE A 180 12.00 -18.90 -7.41
C PHE A 180 10.76 -19.79 -7.64
N VAL A 181 9.94 -19.51 -8.66
CA VAL A 181 8.80 -20.37 -9.01
C VAL A 181 9.19 -21.29 -10.17
N LEU A 182 9.27 -22.59 -9.91
CA LEU A 182 9.65 -23.63 -10.87
C LEU A 182 8.40 -24.43 -11.29
N PRO A 183 8.43 -25.14 -12.44
CA PRO A 183 7.32 -25.99 -12.86
C PRO A 183 6.92 -27.05 -11.83
N VAL A 184 7.90 -27.58 -11.08
CA VAL A 184 7.73 -28.65 -10.10
C VAL A 184 7.66 -28.17 -8.65
N GLY A 185 7.75 -26.86 -8.38
CA GLY A 185 7.75 -26.36 -7.01
C GLY A 185 8.33 -24.97 -6.83
N LEU A 186 8.75 -24.66 -5.60
CA LEU A 186 9.35 -23.39 -5.26
C LEU A 186 10.81 -23.60 -4.88
N ARG A 187 11.70 -22.77 -5.42
CA ARG A 187 13.11 -22.74 -5.06
C ARG A 187 13.27 -22.09 -3.69
N LYS A 188 14.19 -22.63 -2.89
CA LYS A 188 14.57 -22.06 -1.59
C LYS A 188 15.06 -20.61 -1.73
N ILE A 189 14.67 -19.76 -0.78
CA ILE A 189 15.13 -18.37 -0.67
C ILE A 189 16.30 -18.29 0.31
N ALA A 190 17.34 -17.54 -0.06
CA ALA A 190 18.51 -17.36 0.80
C ALA A 190 18.14 -16.77 2.17
N GLY A 191 18.55 -17.45 3.24
CA GLY A 191 18.24 -17.04 4.62
C GLY A 191 16.86 -17.46 5.14
N TYR A 192 16.14 -18.30 4.38
CA TYR A 192 14.87 -18.91 4.76
C TYR A 192 14.94 -20.44 4.69
N GLY A 193 14.03 -21.09 5.41
CA GLY A 193 13.86 -22.54 5.44
C GLY A 193 13.27 -23.09 4.13
N GLU A 194 12.80 -24.33 4.18
CA GLU A 194 12.08 -24.92 3.05
C GLU A 194 10.67 -24.32 2.89
N TRP A 195 10.08 -24.52 1.72
CA TRP A 195 8.69 -24.15 1.48
C TRP A 195 7.74 -25.23 1.99
N GLU A 196 6.86 -24.85 2.91
CA GLU A 196 5.92 -25.76 3.55
C GLU A 196 4.48 -25.41 3.15
N ALA A 197 3.56 -26.37 3.31
CA ALA A 197 2.14 -26.07 3.17
C ALA A 197 1.69 -25.24 4.38
N LEU A 198 0.86 -24.21 4.16
CA LEU A 198 0.35 -23.39 5.25
C LEU A 198 -0.44 -24.24 6.25
N THR A 199 0.01 -24.29 7.51
CA THR A 199 -0.68 -25.02 8.58
C THR A 199 -1.59 -24.11 9.39
N TRP A 200 -2.35 -24.67 10.33
CA TRP A 200 -3.21 -23.89 11.23
C TRP A 200 -2.43 -23.05 12.23
N LYS A 201 -1.19 -23.45 12.56
CA LYS A 201 -0.35 -22.69 13.48
C LYS A 201 0.14 -21.38 12.86
N ASP A 202 0.16 -21.33 11.53
CA ASP A 202 0.69 -20.20 10.76
C ASP A 202 -0.39 -19.17 10.40
N THR A 203 -1.65 -19.44 10.75
CA THR A 203 -2.80 -18.60 10.41
C THR A 203 -3.32 -17.85 11.63
N SER A 204 -4.12 -16.81 11.40
CA SER A 204 -4.93 -16.14 12.44
C SER A 204 -5.88 -17.08 13.21
N LEU A 205 -5.98 -18.34 12.78
CA LEU A 205 -6.85 -19.38 13.30
C LEU A 205 -6.10 -20.31 14.29
N GLY A 206 -4.78 -20.13 14.45
CA GLY A 206 -3.98 -20.86 15.43
C GLY A 206 -4.49 -20.67 16.86
N ASP A 207 -5.01 -19.48 17.15
CA ASP A 207 -5.55 -19.09 18.47
C ASP A 207 -7.00 -19.54 18.69
N LEU A 208 -7.69 -20.05 17.65
CA LEU A 208 -9.07 -20.52 17.82
C LEU A 208 -9.12 -21.86 18.58
N PRO A 209 -10.16 -22.10 19.40
CA PRO A 209 -10.41 -23.42 19.97
C PRO A 209 -10.53 -24.48 18.87
N ARG A 210 -9.95 -25.65 19.10
CA ARG A 210 -9.91 -26.77 18.14
C ARG A 210 -11.26 -27.08 17.49
N MET A 211 -12.33 -27.06 18.29
CA MET A 211 -13.70 -27.34 17.86
C MET A 211 -14.22 -26.33 16.82
N VAL A 212 -13.81 -25.06 16.90
CA VAL A 212 -14.19 -24.00 15.93
C VAL A 212 -13.48 -24.21 14.59
N ARG A 213 -12.22 -24.70 14.62
CA ARG A 213 -11.48 -25.05 13.40
C ARG A 213 -12.15 -26.20 12.65
N GLU A 214 -12.53 -27.25 13.37
CA GLU A 214 -13.19 -28.43 12.80
C GLU A 214 -14.57 -28.10 12.21
N LEU A 215 -15.30 -27.15 12.82
CA LEU A 215 -16.56 -26.61 12.28
C LEU A 215 -16.33 -25.71 11.05
N GLN A 216 -15.26 -24.91 10.99
CA GLN A 216 -14.98 -24.10 9.81
C GLN A 216 -14.59 -24.96 8.59
N ASP A 217 -13.88 -26.06 8.81
CA ASP A 217 -13.58 -27.04 7.76
C ASP A 217 -14.85 -27.76 7.26
N SER A 218 -15.88 -27.92 8.10
CA SER A 218 -17.15 -28.53 7.72
C SER A 218 -18.12 -27.56 7.04
N ILE A 219 -17.97 -26.25 7.28
CA ILE A 219 -18.84 -25.20 6.73
C ILE A 219 -18.42 -24.74 5.33
N GLY A 220 -17.21 -25.06 4.84
CA GLY A 220 -16.86 -24.81 3.45
C GLY A 220 -15.45 -25.20 3.05
N ASP A 221 -15.32 -25.57 1.77
CA ASP A 221 -14.10 -25.94 1.05
C ASP A 221 -13.04 -24.81 1.03
N ILE A 222 -12.49 -24.41 2.17
CA ILE A 222 -11.32 -23.48 2.23
C ILE A 222 -9.99 -24.24 2.10
N SER A 223 -10.06 -25.57 2.11
CA SER A 223 -8.92 -26.47 1.98
C SER A 223 -8.14 -26.21 0.69
N HIS A 224 -8.82 -25.96 -0.44
CA HIS A 224 -8.14 -25.67 -1.69
C HIS A 224 -7.40 -24.32 -1.67
N LEU A 225 -7.97 -23.28 -1.03
CA LEU A 225 -7.31 -21.98 -0.86
C LEU A 225 -6.06 -22.09 0.01
N ARG A 226 -6.11 -22.90 1.08
CA ARG A 226 -4.94 -23.13 1.94
C ARG A 226 -3.85 -23.91 1.23
N ARG A 227 -4.20 -24.91 0.41
CA ARG A 227 -3.24 -25.62 -0.46
C ARG A 227 -2.64 -24.70 -1.54
N ALA A 228 -3.26 -23.55 -1.80
CA ALA A 228 -2.71 -22.53 -2.68
C ALA A 228 -1.63 -21.68 -1.98
N VAL A 229 -1.49 -21.75 -0.65
CA VAL A 229 -0.45 -21.01 0.08
C VAL A 229 0.71 -21.91 0.47
N LYS A 230 1.91 -21.45 0.17
CA LYS A 230 3.16 -22.00 0.71
C LYS A 230 3.79 -21.00 1.66
N VAL A 231 4.34 -21.48 2.75
CA VAL A 231 4.99 -20.66 3.78
C VAL A 231 6.48 -20.96 3.82
N CYS A 232 7.29 -19.94 4.06
CA CYS A 232 8.74 -20.03 4.17
C CYS A 232 9.19 -19.20 5.36
N HIS A 233 9.65 -19.88 6.41
CA HIS A 233 10.08 -19.25 7.66
C HIS A 233 11.54 -18.79 7.57
N PRO A 234 11.90 -17.66 8.18
CA PRO A 234 13.28 -17.20 8.19
C PRO A 234 14.15 -18.10 9.08
N ILE A 235 15.41 -18.32 8.68
CA ILE A 235 16.38 -19.08 9.49
C ILE A 235 16.84 -18.25 10.70
N LYS A 236 16.94 -16.93 10.53
CA LYS A 236 17.33 -16.00 11.60
C LYS A 236 16.11 -15.29 12.15
N GLN A 237 16.04 -15.16 13.47
CA GLN A 237 15.03 -14.35 14.15
C GLN A 237 15.08 -12.88 13.68
N GLY A 238 13.94 -12.19 13.79
CA GLY A 238 13.82 -10.77 13.43
C GLY A 238 13.54 -10.49 11.94
N ARG A 239 13.27 -11.54 11.14
CA ARG A 239 12.72 -11.41 9.78
C ARG A 239 11.26 -11.86 9.77
N GLY A 240 10.46 -11.29 8.88
CA GLY A 240 9.08 -11.70 8.64
C GLY A 240 8.99 -13.01 7.87
N VAL A 241 7.85 -13.67 7.94
CA VAL A 241 7.53 -14.90 7.21
C VAL A 241 7.17 -14.55 5.76
N ILE A 242 7.60 -15.38 4.80
CA ILE A 242 7.19 -15.25 3.40
C ILE A 242 6.07 -16.25 3.11
N TYR A 243 4.97 -15.74 2.56
CA TYR A 243 3.84 -16.52 2.10
C TYR A 243 3.75 -16.40 0.58
N TYR A 244 3.92 -17.50 -0.14
CA TYR A 244 3.67 -17.57 -1.57
C TYR A 244 2.21 -17.99 -1.82
N VAL A 245 1.48 -17.14 -2.52
CA VAL A 245 0.10 -17.37 -2.95
C VAL A 245 0.10 -17.85 -4.40
N ARG A 246 -0.29 -19.09 -4.62
CA ARG A 246 -0.41 -19.66 -5.97
C ARG A 246 -1.50 -18.91 -6.74
N PRO A 247 -1.21 -18.45 -7.97
CA PRO A 247 -2.21 -17.83 -8.81
C PRO A 247 -3.31 -18.84 -9.18
N ALA A 248 -4.56 -18.38 -9.29
CA ALA A 248 -5.64 -19.20 -9.84
C ALA A 248 -5.45 -19.42 -11.35
N TYR A 249 -4.93 -18.40 -12.04
CA TYR A 249 -4.60 -18.40 -13.47
C TYR A 249 -3.40 -17.48 -13.72
N LYS A 250 -2.72 -17.64 -14.86
CA LYS A 250 -1.62 -16.75 -15.25
C LYS A 250 -2.13 -15.63 -16.14
N LEU A 251 -1.95 -14.38 -15.72
CA LEU A 251 -2.32 -13.21 -16.54
C LEU A 251 -1.29 -12.90 -17.64
N GLY A 252 -0.11 -13.53 -17.57
CA GLY A 252 1.07 -13.15 -18.35
C GLY A 252 1.84 -12.01 -17.67
N THR A 253 2.99 -11.65 -18.24
CA THR A 253 3.84 -10.61 -17.66
C THR A 253 3.29 -9.23 -18.00
N ILE A 254 2.79 -8.51 -16.99
CA ILE A 254 2.38 -7.11 -17.11
C ILE A 254 3.20 -6.28 -16.14
N SER A 255 3.79 -5.19 -16.64
CA SER A 255 4.57 -4.26 -15.82
C SER A 255 4.30 -2.81 -16.21
N SER A 256 4.51 -1.86 -15.29
CA SER A 256 4.44 -0.43 -15.64
C SER A 256 5.42 -0.06 -16.76
N THR A 257 6.55 -0.76 -16.89
CA THR A 257 7.50 -0.57 -18.01
C THR A 257 6.86 -0.95 -19.34
N MET A 258 6.19 -2.10 -19.40
CA MET A 258 5.45 -2.52 -20.60
C MET A 258 4.35 -1.52 -20.96
N VAL A 259 3.63 -0.98 -19.97
CA VAL A 259 2.62 0.06 -20.22
C VAL A 259 3.24 1.30 -20.85
N ARG A 260 4.36 1.80 -20.29
CA ARG A 260 5.07 2.97 -20.86
C ARG A 260 5.58 2.69 -22.27
N GLU A 261 6.06 1.49 -22.55
CA GLU A 261 6.46 1.10 -23.91
C GLU A 261 5.30 1.13 -24.90
N VAL A 262 4.12 0.64 -24.50
CA VAL A 262 2.91 0.73 -25.33
C VAL A 262 2.56 2.19 -25.62
N MET A 263 2.67 3.07 -24.61
CA MET A 263 2.47 4.52 -24.75
C MET A 263 3.53 5.21 -25.63
N ILE A 264 4.71 4.61 -25.83
CA ILE A 264 5.74 5.15 -26.72
C ILE A 264 5.52 4.66 -28.16
N LYS A 265 5.09 3.40 -28.32
CA LYS A 265 5.03 2.71 -29.62
C LYS A 265 3.75 2.99 -30.40
N HIS A 266 2.64 3.24 -29.72
CA HIS A 266 1.32 3.37 -30.35
C HIS A 266 0.74 4.76 -30.16
N ALA A 267 -0.18 5.15 -31.05
CA ALA A 267 -0.94 6.39 -30.98
C ALA A 267 -2.41 6.15 -31.36
N GLY A 268 -3.27 7.15 -31.13
CA GLY A 268 -4.67 7.12 -31.54
C GLY A 268 -5.45 5.93 -30.99
N ASP A 269 -6.33 5.35 -31.81
CA ASP A 269 -7.20 4.23 -31.41
C ASP A 269 -6.43 2.94 -31.11
N GLU A 270 -5.30 2.73 -31.79
CA GLU A 270 -4.44 1.57 -31.52
C GLU A 270 -3.87 1.62 -30.10
N LEU A 271 -3.41 2.79 -29.65
CA LEU A 271 -2.93 2.97 -28.28
C LEU A 271 -4.01 2.59 -27.26
N ILE A 272 -5.24 3.06 -27.46
CA ILE A 272 -6.37 2.75 -26.58
C ILE A 272 -6.64 1.24 -26.55
N ARG A 273 -6.62 0.59 -27.72
CA ARG A 273 -6.84 -0.85 -27.85
C ARG A 273 -5.79 -1.64 -27.08
N GLU A 274 -4.51 -1.27 -27.17
CA GLU A 274 -3.44 -1.95 -26.44
C GLU A 274 -3.47 -1.65 -24.94
N LEU A 275 -3.72 -0.40 -24.53
CA LEU A 275 -3.81 -0.03 -23.11
C LEU A 275 -4.97 -0.72 -22.40
N ARG A 276 -6.10 -0.99 -23.08
CA ARG A 276 -7.23 -1.75 -22.52
C ARG A 276 -6.86 -3.15 -22.06
N LYS A 277 -5.84 -3.76 -22.67
CA LYS A 277 -5.40 -5.12 -22.33
C LYS A 277 -4.57 -5.19 -21.06
N ILE A 278 -3.97 -4.08 -20.63
CA ILE A 278 -2.94 -4.10 -19.59
C ILE A 278 -3.15 -3.06 -18.49
N THR A 279 -3.94 -2.00 -18.68
CA THR A 279 -4.06 -0.89 -17.71
C THR A 279 -5.42 -0.84 -17.02
N LEU A 280 -5.45 -0.24 -15.83
CA LEU A 280 -6.69 -0.09 -15.06
C LEU A 280 -7.65 0.94 -15.68
N SER A 281 -7.09 2.05 -16.17
CA SER A 281 -7.87 3.22 -16.61
C SER A 281 -7.32 3.74 -17.95
N PRO A 282 -7.53 3.04 -19.08
CA PRO A 282 -6.90 3.36 -20.36
C PRO A 282 -7.18 4.78 -20.84
N LYS A 283 -8.45 5.23 -20.78
CA LYS A 283 -8.86 6.57 -21.23
C LYS A 283 -8.21 7.68 -20.41
N MET A 284 -8.17 7.52 -19.09
CA MET A 284 -7.50 8.46 -18.20
C MET A 284 -5.99 8.46 -18.44
N LEU A 285 -5.39 7.30 -18.70
CA LEU A 285 -3.95 7.22 -18.93
C LEU A 285 -3.51 7.99 -20.20
N LEU A 286 -4.37 8.15 -21.20
CA LEU A 286 -4.08 8.94 -22.40
C LEU A 286 -3.77 10.41 -22.12
N SER A 287 -4.33 11.00 -21.05
CA SER A 287 -4.01 12.40 -20.70
C SER A 287 -2.54 12.58 -20.34
N PHE A 288 -1.85 11.49 -20.00
CA PHE A 288 -0.43 11.46 -19.66
C PHE A 288 0.46 11.02 -20.83
N HIS A 289 -0.09 10.80 -22.04
CA HIS A 289 0.68 10.34 -23.20
C HIS A 289 1.91 11.23 -23.49
N HIS A 290 1.73 12.55 -23.37
CA HIS A 290 2.80 13.53 -23.56
C HIS A 290 4.02 13.33 -22.64
N LEU A 291 3.87 12.69 -21.47
CA LEU A 291 4.97 12.40 -20.55
C LEU A 291 5.92 11.32 -21.07
N PHE A 292 5.48 10.53 -22.05
CA PHE A 292 6.21 9.39 -22.60
C PHE A 292 6.67 9.62 -24.04
N SER A 293 5.96 10.44 -24.82
CA SER A 293 6.23 10.65 -26.25
C SER A 293 7.50 11.47 -26.55
N SER A 294 8.09 12.18 -25.58
CA SER A 294 9.26 13.05 -25.80
C SER A 294 10.61 12.32 -25.73
N LEU A 295 10.63 10.98 -25.76
CA LEU A 295 11.85 10.20 -25.65
C LEU A 295 12.52 10.01 -27.02
N PRO A 296 13.83 10.32 -27.17
CA PRO A 296 14.57 10.03 -28.39
C PRO A 296 14.57 8.51 -28.67
N SER A 297 14.05 8.11 -29.83
CA SER A 297 13.83 6.70 -30.24
C SER A 297 15.08 5.82 -30.24
N LYS A 298 16.30 6.39 -30.15
CA LYS A 298 17.57 5.66 -30.21
C LYS A 298 17.89 4.81 -28.96
N ARG A 299 17.20 4.98 -27.82
CA ARG A 299 17.58 4.30 -26.56
C ARG A 299 16.82 3.00 -26.22
N VAL A 300 15.80 2.63 -27.00
CA VAL A 300 14.98 1.43 -26.71
C VAL A 300 15.65 0.13 -27.18
N ALA A 301 16.66 0.19 -28.04
CA ALA A 301 17.33 -0.99 -28.59
C ALA A 301 18.20 -1.77 -27.58
N VAL A 302 18.70 -1.13 -26.52
CA VAL A 302 19.62 -1.76 -25.56
C VAL A 302 18.91 -2.70 -24.58
N LEU A 303 17.59 -2.56 -24.39
CA LEU A 303 16.82 -3.38 -23.44
C LEU A 303 16.39 -4.74 -24.00
N ARG A 304 16.67 -5.06 -25.28
CA ARG A 304 16.27 -6.33 -25.90
C ARG A 304 17.23 -7.51 -25.64
N ASN A 305 18.49 -7.26 -25.24
CA ASN A 305 19.51 -8.32 -25.10
C ASN A 305 19.91 -8.61 -23.65
N GLY A 306 18.92 -8.70 -22.74
CA GLY A 306 19.15 -8.99 -21.32
C GLY A 306 18.91 -10.45 -20.94
N ASN A 307 19.47 -11.40 -21.67
CA ASN A 307 19.64 -12.80 -21.25
C ASN A 307 20.99 -13.28 -21.80
N ASN A 308 22.07 -12.87 -21.15
CA ASN A 308 23.33 -13.59 -21.02
C ASN A 308 24.28 -12.74 -20.16
N LEU A 309 24.60 -13.24 -18.97
CA LEU A 309 25.78 -12.84 -18.23
C LEU A 309 26.94 -13.64 -18.80
N ALA A 310 27.80 -12.96 -19.57
CA ALA A 310 29.19 -13.32 -19.73
C ALA A 310 29.99 -12.03 -19.86
N THR A 311 31.02 -11.96 -19.03
CA THR A 311 32.06 -10.95 -18.94
C THR A 311 32.68 -10.62 -20.28
N GLU A 312 32.80 -9.34 -20.60
CA GLU A 312 33.97 -8.80 -21.29
C GLU A 312 34.06 -7.30 -20.98
N ASP A 313 35.15 -6.96 -20.30
CA ASP A 313 35.58 -5.60 -19.99
C ASP A 313 35.98 -4.90 -21.29
N GLU A 314 35.30 -3.81 -21.62
CA GLU A 314 35.90 -2.73 -22.40
C GLU A 314 35.75 -1.44 -21.59
N ASP A 315 36.90 -0.95 -21.12
CA ASP A 315 37.10 0.32 -20.43
C ASP A 315 36.61 1.48 -21.30
N ILE A 316 35.38 1.93 -21.04
CA ILE A 316 34.96 3.28 -21.39
C ILE A 316 35.16 4.13 -20.15
N ASN A 317 36.23 4.93 -20.14
CA ASN A 317 36.44 6.03 -19.20
C ASN A 317 35.14 6.85 -19.08
N MET A 318 34.42 6.67 -17.98
CA MET A 318 33.32 7.54 -17.57
C MET A 318 33.85 8.50 -16.51
N GLU A 319 34.27 9.69 -16.96
CA GLU A 319 34.30 10.85 -16.07
C GLU A 319 32.86 11.20 -15.66
N ASP A 320 32.62 11.13 -14.35
CA ASP A 320 31.53 11.77 -13.59
C ASP A 320 30.12 11.74 -14.17
N GLY A 321 29.57 10.53 -14.28
CA GLY A 321 28.15 10.27 -14.50
C GLY A 321 27.28 10.33 -13.23
N THR A 322 27.52 11.27 -12.30
CA THR A 322 26.54 11.53 -11.24
C THR A 322 25.33 12.24 -11.85
N PRO A 323 24.08 11.75 -11.65
CA PRO A 323 22.90 12.47 -12.08
C PRO A 323 22.91 13.85 -11.42
N ASP A 324 22.77 14.92 -12.20
CA ASP A 324 22.61 16.28 -11.70
C ASP A 324 21.38 16.35 -10.78
N LEU A 325 21.61 16.11 -9.49
CA LEU A 325 20.59 16.10 -8.44
C LEU A 325 19.85 17.43 -8.41
N ALA A 326 20.52 18.55 -8.72
CA ALA A 326 19.90 19.87 -8.77
C ALA A 326 18.91 20.00 -9.93
N ARG A 327 19.16 19.34 -11.07
CA ARG A 327 18.18 19.26 -12.17
C ARG A 327 17.00 18.37 -11.83
N LEU A 328 17.21 17.23 -11.17
CA LEU A 328 16.10 16.36 -10.73
C LEU A 328 15.24 17.04 -9.66
N GLN A 329 15.86 17.77 -8.74
CA GLN A 329 15.16 18.51 -7.69
C GLN A 329 14.30 19.64 -8.28
N ARG A 330 14.81 20.39 -9.27
CA ARG A 330 14.01 21.40 -10.00
C ARG A 330 12.79 20.79 -10.70
N LEU A 331 12.93 19.63 -11.33
CA LEU A 331 11.80 18.95 -11.98
C LEU A 331 10.72 18.50 -10.98
N VAL A 332 11.13 18.09 -9.77
CA VAL A 332 10.22 17.73 -8.67
C VAL A 332 9.51 18.97 -8.13
N GLU A 333 10.23 20.07 -7.92
CA GLU A 333 9.66 21.36 -7.49
C GLU A 333 8.65 21.90 -8.50
N GLU A 334 8.95 21.84 -9.80
CA GLU A 334 8.03 22.21 -10.87
C GLU A 334 6.76 21.34 -10.89
N ALA A 335 6.90 20.03 -10.66
CA ALA A 335 5.77 19.11 -10.58
C ALA A 335 4.88 19.41 -9.36
N HIS A 336 5.48 19.67 -8.20
CA HIS A 336 4.76 20.10 -6.99
C HIS A 336 3.99 21.40 -7.22
N LEU A 337 4.63 22.41 -7.81
CA LEU A 337 4.01 23.70 -8.08
C LEU A 337 2.80 23.57 -9.03
N ARG A 338 2.92 22.71 -10.06
CA ARG A 338 1.79 22.41 -10.96
C ARG A 338 0.65 21.72 -10.22
N ASN A 339 0.94 20.80 -9.32
CA ASN A 339 -0.07 20.10 -8.53
C ASN A 339 -0.82 21.06 -7.57
N GLU A 340 -0.09 21.94 -6.87
CA GLU A 340 -0.70 22.97 -6.03
C GLU A 340 -1.61 23.92 -6.83
N GLN A 341 -1.16 24.33 -8.02
CA GLN A 341 -1.97 25.14 -8.93
C GLN A 341 -3.24 24.42 -9.39
N ASN A 342 -3.18 23.11 -9.63
CA ASN A 342 -4.33 22.29 -10.02
C ASN A 342 -5.32 22.13 -8.85
N LEU A 343 -4.84 21.87 -7.63
CA LEU A 343 -5.67 21.80 -6.43
C LEU A 343 -6.34 23.15 -6.11
N ALA A 344 -5.61 24.27 -6.27
CA ALA A 344 -6.16 25.61 -6.11
C ALA A 344 -7.26 25.94 -7.14
N LYS A 345 -7.11 25.47 -8.39
CA LYS A 345 -8.15 25.59 -9.44
C LYS A 345 -9.40 24.77 -9.11
N GLN A 346 -9.23 23.56 -8.59
CA GLN A 346 -10.35 22.70 -8.18
C GLN A 346 -11.08 23.25 -6.93
N GLY A 347 -10.35 23.80 -5.96
CA GLY A 347 -10.93 24.44 -4.78
C GLY A 347 -11.69 25.74 -5.08
N LYS A 348 -11.36 26.46 -6.17
CA LYS A 348 -12.12 27.63 -6.62
C LYS A 348 -13.42 27.25 -7.34
N ALA A 349 -13.46 26.12 -8.06
CA ALA A 349 -14.68 25.66 -8.72
C ALA A 349 -15.80 25.28 -7.71
N SER A 350 -15.42 24.76 -6.54
CA SER A 350 -16.38 24.36 -5.49
C SER A 350 -16.99 25.51 -4.68
N LYS A 351 -16.39 26.71 -4.68
CA LYS A 351 -16.89 27.85 -3.88
C LYS A 351 -17.96 28.71 -4.57
N THR A 352 -18.32 28.42 -5.82
CA THR A 352 -19.25 29.25 -6.61
C THR A 352 -20.70 28.78 -6.64
N SER A 353 -21.10 27.73 -5.89
CA SER A 353 -22.49 27.23 -5.92
C SER A 353 -23.22 27.11 -4.58
N VAL A 354 -22.73 27.71 -3.49
CA VAL A 354 -23.45 27.72 -2.20
C VAL A 354 -23.46 29.11 -1.60
N CYS A 355 -24.31 29.98 -2.15
CA CYS A 355 -24.75 31.22 -1.53
C CYS A 355 -26.18 31.51 -2.00
N LEU A 356 -27.18 30.87 -1.39
CA LEU A 356 -28.57 31.31 -1.40
C LEU A 356 -29.35 30.61 -0.27
N GLY A 357 -29.85 31.41 0.67
CA GLY A 357 -30.64 31.02 1.85
C GLY A 357 -29.76 30.43 2.95
N TRP A 358 -29.70 30.95 4.16
CA TRP A 358 -30.81 31.23 5.06
C TRP A 358 -30.41 32.34 6.04
N ARG A 359 -31.30 33.32 6.27
CA ARG A 359 -31.18 34.34 7.32
C ARG A 359 -32.55 34.58 7.94
N LYS A 360 -32.56 34.78 9.27
CA LYS A 360 -33.67 34.94 10.24
C LYS A 360 -34.10 33.58 10.84
N GLU A 361 -34.19 33.38 12.15
CA GLU A 361 -34.53 34.27 13.28
C GLU A 361 -33.84 33.83 14.59
N ARG A 362 -33.58 34.81 15.47
CA ARG A 362 -33.84 34.82 16.94
C ARG A 362 -32.82 35.70 17.68
N SER A 363 -33.22 36.95 17.88
CA SER A 363 -33.05 37.67 19.15
C SER A 363 -34.15 37.16 20.11
N THR A 364 -34.10 37.14 21.43
CA THR A 364 -33.51 37.99 22.48
C THR A 364 -33.76 37.26 23.81
N SER A 365 -32.83 37.30 24.76
CA SER A 365 -33.14 37.69 26.15
C SER A 365 -31.87 37.75 27.01
N GLN A 366 -31.69 38.93 27.62
CA GLN A 366 -30.75 39.32 28.67
C GLN A 366 -30.94 38.44 29.93
N SER A 367 -29.97 38.22 30.82
CA SER A 367 -29.60 39.19 31.86
C SER A 367 -28.38 38.77 32.68
N LYS A 368 -27.60 39.81 33.01
CA LYS A 368 -26.53 40.04 33.98
C LYS A 368 -26.60 39.25 35.30
N THR A 369 -25.41 38.93 35.85
CA THR A 369 -24.97 39.47 37.17
C THR A 369 -23.45 39.40 37.34
N LEU A 370 -22.89 40.53 37.80
CA LEU A 370 -21.50 40.70 38.25
C LEU A 370 -21.29 40.09 39.64
N GLY A 371 -20.06 39.64 39.91
CA GLY A 371 -19.54 39.44 41.26
C GLY A 371 -18.01 39.47 41.28
N LYS A 372 -17.43 40.59 41.74
CA LYS A 372 -16.00 40.79 42.05
C LYS A 372 -15.74 40.43 43.52
N THR A 373 -14.61 39.75 43.81
CA THR A 373 -13.71 39.96 44.99
C THR A 373 -12.46 39.07 44.81
N ARG A 374 -11.22 39.60 44.75
CA ARG A 374 -10.20 39.74 45.84
C ARG A 374 -9.99 38.44 46.64
N THR A 375 -8.80 37.93 47.00
CA THR A 375 -7.39 38.39 47.07
C THR A 375 -6.51 37.20 47.50
N ASN A 376 -5.22 37.25 47.15
CA ASN A 376 -4.02 36.76 47.87
C ASN A 376 -3.90 35.29 48.34
N GLY A 377 -2.76 34.69 47.95
CA GLY A 377 -2.23 33.47 48.58
C GLY A 377 -0.98 32.95 47.89
N ILE A 378 0.14 33.68 47.96
CA ILE A 378 1.47 33.19 47.57
C ILE A 378 1.94 32.23 48.67
N SER A 379 1.99 30.94 48.39
CA SER A 379 2.74 29.96 49.19
C SER A 379 3.79 29.27 48.33
N LYS A 380 5.05 29.51 48.69
CA LYS A 380 6.23 28.81 48.18
C LYS A 380 6.15 27.33 48.57
N SER A 381 6.19 26.42 47.60
CA SER A 381 6.48 25.00 47.84
C SER A 381 7.59 24.51 46.91
N LYS A 382 8.53 23.81 47.53
CA LYS A 382 9.83 23.35 47.06
C LYS A 382 9.75 22.54 45.75
N GLN A 383 10.61 22.89 44.79
CA GLN A 383 10.94 22.05 43.65
C GLN A 383 11.72 20.82 44.14
N HIS A 384 11.08 19.65 44.19
CA HIS A 384 11.79 18.38 44.07
C HIS A 384 11.91 18.03 42.58
N ARG A 385 13.13 18.13 42.06
CA ARG A 385 13.52 17.74 40.71
C ARG A 385 13.48 16.21 40.62
N ALA A 386 12.35 15.65 40.21
CA ALA A 386 12.29 14.24 39.80
C ALA A 386 13.06 14.10 38.49
N LYS A 387 14.04 13.18 38.45
CA LYS A 387 14.71 12.77 37.22
C LYS A 387 13.67 12.11 36.31
N ILE A 388 13.42 12.73 35.16
CA ILE A 388 12.68 12.14 34.05
C ILE A 388 13.56 10.99 33.51
N PRO A 389 13.10 9.73 33.47
CA PRO A 389 13.83 8.68 32.77
C PRO A 389 13.75 8.96 31.27
N GLU A 390 14.90 8.87 30.59
CA GLU A 390 14.95 8.92 29.14
C GLU A 390 14.07 7.80 28.53
N PRO A 391 13.39 8.06 27.40
CA PRO A 391 12.57 7.05 26.74
C PRO A 391 13.46 5.90 26.27
N LYS A 392 13.21 4.70 26.79
CA LYS A 392 13.81 3.45 26.33
C LYS A 392 13.35 3.17 24.89
N SER A 393 14.27 2.70 24.07
CA SER A 393 14.01 2.30 22.68
C SER A 393 13.05 1.10 22.59
N ASP A 394 12.23 1.09 21.54
CA ASP A 394 11.14 0.12 21.25
C ASP A 394 11.57 -1.38 21.18
N SER A 395 12.84 -1.71 21.37
CA SER A 395 13.35 -3.09 21.38
C SER A 395 13.15 -3.84 22.70
N GLU A 396 12.79 -3.17 23.81
CA GLU A 396 12.65 -3.80 25.14
C GLU A 396 11.21 -4.20 25.53
N LEU A 397 10.20 -3.93 24.69
CA LEU A 397 8.78 -4.21 25.00
C LEU A 397 8.29 -5.60 24.57
N LEU A 398 9.15 -6.47 24.03
CA LEU A 398 8.77 -7.80 23.50
C LEU A 398 9.52 -9.00 24.13
N SER A 399 10.18 -8.83 25.28
CA SER A 399 10.83 -9.95 26.01
C SER A 399 10.11 -10.36 27.30
N GLY A 400 8.87 -9.94 27.48
CA GLY A 400 8.08 -10.28 28.67
C GLY A 400 6.61 -10.49 28.36
N LEU A 401 6.29 -11.47 27.52
CA LEU A 401 5.04 -12.23 27.49
C LEU A 401 5.27 -13.56 26.76
#